data_AF-A0AB34X081-F1
#
_entry.id   AF-A0AB34X081-F1
#
_cell.length_a   1.000
_cell.length_b   1.000
_cell.length_c   1.000
_cell.angle_alpha   90.00
_cell.angle_beta   90.00
_cell.angle_gamma   90.00
#
_symmetry.space_group_name_H-M   'P 1'
#
loop_
_entity.id
_entity.type
_entity.pdbx_description
1 polymer ?
#
loop_
_entity_poly.entity_id
_entity_poly.type
_entity_poly.pdbx_seq_one_letter_code
_entity_poly.pdbx_strand_id
1 'polypeptide(L)'
;MRLKLIDHESVTEETDFGTCDLCAYTGEATFTTLIFKRDDGEILRAETWYWCWGDLFEIDIDNVFDFAAWIKDQNFPDDLDITDYSTLEGVLDEYLDETGRN
;
A
#
# COMPACT_ATOMS: atom_id res chain seq x y z
N MET A 1 15.65 8.18 -6.67
CA MET A 1 14.75 9.15 -5.99
C MET A 1 14.59 8.84 -4.51
N ARG A 2 14.15 9.83 -3.72
CA ARG A 2 13.73 9.65 -2.32
C ARG A 2 12.23 9.88 -2.15
N LEU A 3 11.63 9.12 -1.25
CA LEU A 3 10.22 9.20 -0.91
C LEU A 3 10.05 9.55 0.56
N LYS A 4 8.99 10.28 0.90
CA LYS A 4 8.56 10.49 2.28
C LYS A 4 7.09 10.16 2.36
N LEU A 5 6.72 9.21 3.22
CA LEU A 5 5.33 9.01 3.58
C LEU A 5 4.88 10.21 4.43
N ILE A 6 3.96 11.01 3.89
CA ILE A 6 3.51 12.26 4.54
C ILE A 6 2.12 12.16 5.11
N ASP A 7 1.29 11.24 4.62
CA ASP A 7 -0.07 11.02 5.07
C ASP A 7 -0.58 9.64 4.65
N HIS A 8 -1.71 9.22 5.22
CA HIS A 8 -2.49 8.08 4.75
C HIS A 8 -3.98 8.39 4.86
N GLU A 9 -4.76 7.88 3.92
CA GLU A 9 -6.22 7.99 3.92
C GLU A 9 -6.80 6.58 3.97
N SER A 10 -7.77 6.34 4.86
CA SER A 10 -8.46 5.05 4.95
C SER A 10 -9.97 5.28 4.92
N VAL A 11 -10.66 4.47 4.11
CA VAL A 11 -12.13 4.48 4.00
C VAL A 11 -12.64 3.08 4.26
N THR A 12 -13.51 2.93 5.26
CA THR A 12 -14.21 1.68 5.53
C THR A 12 -15.62 1.75 5.00
N GLU A 13 -16.01 0.79 4.15
CA GLU A 13 -17.35 0.71 3.58
C GLU A 13 -17.81 -0.73 3.36
N GLU A 14 -19.13 -0.89 3.23
CA GLU A 14 -19.75 -2.14 2.83
C GLU A 14 -19.51 -2.36 1.32
N THR A 15 -19.02 -3.53 0.95
CA THR A 15 -18.51 -3.87 -0.38
C THR A 15 -18.93 -5.29 -0.77
N ASP A 16 -19.14 -5.49 -2.07
CA ASP A 16 -19.46 -6.79 -2.66
C ASP A 16 -18.17 -7.55 -3.02
N PHE A 17 -18.11 -8.79 -2.56
CA PHE A 17 -17.03 -9.75 -2.82
C PHE A 17 -17.55 -10.91 -3.65
N GLY A 18 -16.63 -11.59 -4.35
CA GLY A 18 -16.93 -12.74 -5.19
C GLY A 18 -17.59 -12.36 -6.51
N THR A 19 -17.26 -13.11 -7.56
CA THR A 19 -17.80 -12.88 -8.92
C THR A 19 -18.84 -13.92 -9.35
N CYS A 20 -19.15 -14.91 -8.51
CA CYS A 20 -20.07 -15.99 -8.84
C CYS A 20 -21.33 -15.98 -7.97
N ASP A 21 -22.47 -16.35 -8.54
CA ASP A 21 -23.79 -16.28 -7.87
C ASP A 21 -23.88 -17.04 -6.52
N LEU A 22 -23.04 -18.06 -6.33
CA LEU A 22 -23.01 -18.88 -5.10
C LEU A 22 -21.94 -18.45 -4.09
N CYS A 23 -20.96 -17.65 -4.53
CA CYS A 23 -19.83 -17.20 -3.71
C CYS A 23 -19.84 -15.68 -3.48
N ALA A 24 -20.75 -14.96 -4.13
CA ALA A 24 -20.91 -13.53 -3.92
C ALA A 24 -21.49 -13.27 -2.52
N TYR A 25 -20.89 -12.33 -1.81
CA TYR A 25 -21.36 -11.87 -0.50
C TYR A 25 -20.99 -10.41 -0.31
N THR A 26 -21.65 -9.76 0.64
CA THR A 26 -21.35 -8.38 1.01
C THR A 26 -20.67 -8.37 2.38
N GLY A 27 -19.63 -7.56 2.54
CA GLY A 27 -18.87 -7.42 3.79
C GLY A 27 -18.25 -6.04 3.92
N GLU A 28 -17.72 -5.71 5.10
CA GLU A 28 -16.98 -4.46 5.29
C GLU A 28 -15.52 -4.62 4.83
N ALA A 29 -15.01 -3.65 4.10
CA ALA A 29 -13.61 -3.56 3.65
C ALA A 29 -13.03 -2.20 4.03
N THR A 30 -11.72 -2.13 4.29
CA THR A 30 -11.03 -0.86 4.56
C THR A 30 -9.99 -0.57 3.48
N PHE A 31 -10.28 0.41 2.65
CA PHE A 31 -9.42 0.83 1.55
C PHE A 31 -8.45 1.89 2.05
N THR A 32 -7.17 1.53 2.11
CA THR A 32 -6.09 2.46 2.53
C THR A 32 -5.26 2.93 1.34
N THR A 33 -4.93 4.21 1.32
CA THR A 33 -4.04 4.84 0.36
C THR A 33 -2.93 5.56 1.12
N LEU A 34 -1.68 5.22 0.81
CA LEU A 34 -0.50 5.92 1.30
C LEU A 34 -0.19 7.11 0.41
N ILE A 35 0.18 8.24 1.02
CA ILE A 35 0.47 9.47 0.31
C ILE A 35 1.94 9.80 0.51
N PHE A 36 2.71 9.63 -0.56
CA PHE A 36 4.13 9.92 -0.59
C PHE A 36 4.41 11.28 -1.21
N LYS A 37 5.48 11.92 -0.73
CA LYS A 37 6.10 13.06 -1.38
C LYS A 37 7.48 12.66 -1.90
N ARG A 38 7.70 12.83 -3.19
CA ARG A 38 9.01 12.66 -3.83
C ARG A 38 9.90 13.88 -3.60
N ASP A 39 11.21 13.71 -3.74
CA ASP A 39 12.21 14.77 -3.55
C ASP A 39 12.03 16.00 -4.46
N ASP A 40 11.53 15.81 -5.68
CA ASP A 40 11.14 16.90 -6.60
C ASP A 40 9.84 17.62 -6.23
N GLY A 41 9.13 17.12 -5.19
CA GLY A 41 7.91 17.70 -4.66
C GLY A 41 6.62 17.10 -5.20
N GLU A 42 6.67 16.14 -6.13
CA GLU A 42 5.50 15.42 -6.59
C GLU A 42 4.82 14.63 -5.46
N ILE A 43 3.49 14.58 -5.50
CA ILE A 43 2.67 13.81 -4.56
C ILE A 43 2.20 12.55 -5.28
N LEU A 44 2.53 11.39 -4.70
CA LEU A 44 2.21 10.07 -5.23
C LEU A 44 1.22 9.40 -4.28
N ARG A 45 0.20 8.75 -4.82
CA ARG A 45 -0.84 8.06 -4.07
C ARG A 45 -0.75 6.58 -4.41
N ALA A 46 -0.45 5.75 -3.42
CA ALA A 46 -0.30 4.31 -3.59
C ALA A 46 -1.40 3.59 -2.81
N GLU A 47 -2.22 2.83 -3.51
CA GLU A 47 -3.27 2.01 -2.90
C GLU A 47 -2.62 0.78 -2.27
N THR A 48 -2.91 0.51 -1.00
CA THR A 48 -2.44 -0.69 -0.31
C THR A 48 -3.35 -1.88 -0.60
N TRP A 49 -4.11 -1.83 -1.69
CA TRP A 49 -5.08 -2.84 -2.04
C TRP A 49 -5.28 -2.90 -3.54
N TYR A 50 -5.74 -4.05 -4.03
CA TYR A 50 -6.22 -4.19 -5.40
C TYR A 50 -7.31 -5.25 -5.50
N TRP A 51 -8.16 -5.10 -6.50
CA TRP A 51 -9.20 -6.08 -6.82
C TRP A 51 -8.74 -7.04 -7.90
N CYS A 52 -8.98 -8.33 -7.68
CA CYS A 52 -8.76 -9.35 -8.69
C CYS A 52 -9.81 -10.44 -8.58
N TRP A 53 -10.59 -10.64 -9.65
CA TRP A 53 -11.61 -11.69 -9.75
C TRP A 53 -12.67 -11.71 -8.63
N GLY A 54 -12.92 -10.57 -7.98
CA GLY A 54 -13.88 -10.44 -6.87
C GLY A 54 -13.27 -10.62 -5.49
N ASP A 55 -11.96 -10.84 -5.41
CA ASP A 55 -11.21 -10.88 -4.17
C ASP A 55 -10.43 -9.56 -3.99
N LEU A 56 -10.46 -9.05 -2.76
CA LEU A 56 -9.65 -7.92 -2.33
C LEU A 56 -8.33 -8.46 -1.80
N PHE A 57 -7.23 -7.95 -2.35
CA PHE A 57 -5.89 -8.17 -1.84
C PHE A 57 -5.45 -6.90 -1.16
N GLU A 58 -4.84 -7.03 0.01
CA GLU A 58 -4.44 -5.91 0.87
C GLU A 58 -3.00 -6.10 1.33
N ILE A 59 -2.23 -5.02 1.31
CA ILE A 59 -0.91 -4.90 1.92
C ILE A 59 -1.14 -4.42 3.35
N ASP A 60 -0.80 -5.27 4.31
CA ASP A 60 -0.89 -4.93 5.73
C ASP A 60 0.41 -4.28 6.22
N ILE A 61 0.29 -3.10 6.81
CA ILE A 61 1.43 -2.33 7.34
C ILE A 61 1.21 -2.16 8.84
N ASP A 62 1.77 -3.08 9.62
CA ASP A 62 1.59 -3.15 11.07
C ASP A 62 1.89 -1.82 11.79
N ASN A 63 2.98 -1.16 11.41
CA ASN A 63 3.32 0.15 11.95
C ASN A 63 3.74 1.15 10.87
N VAL A 64 2.76 1.93 10.41
CA VAL A 64 2.94 2.99 9.40
C VAL A 64 4.00 4.03 9.78
N PHE A 65 4.20 4.33 11.07
CA PHE A 65 5.19 5.32 11.50
C PHE A 65 6.61 4.78 11.36
N ASP A 66 6.82 3.52 11.69
CA ASP A 66 8.12 2.88 11.54
C ASP A 66 8.45 2.67 10.06
N PHE A 67 7.47 2.30 9.24
CA PHE A 67 7.63 2.25 7.79
C PHE A 67 7.95 3.64 7.22
N ALA A 68 7.24 4.70 7.63
CA ALA A 68 7.54 6.07 7.24
C ALA A 68 8.95 6.51 7.66
N ALA A 69 9.40 6.09 8.83
CA ALA A 69 10.73 6.38 9.34
C ALA A 69 11.82 5.65 8.55
N TRP A 70 11.58 4.42 8.11
CA TRP A 70 12.51 3.65 7.28
C TRP A 70 12.55 4.19 5.85
N ILE A 71 11.41 4.36 5.19
CA ILE A 71 11.34 4.68 3.76
C ILE A 71 11.99 6.03 3.42
N LYS A 72 11.95 7.00 4.35
CA LYS A 72 12.54 8.34 4.14
C LYS A 72 14.07 8.32 3.99
N ASP A 73 14.71 7.29 4.52
CA ASP A 73 16.17 7.15 4.54
C ASP A 73 16.66 6.30 3.35
N GLN A 74 15.73 5.68 2.60
CA GLN A 74 16.02 4.88 1.42
C GLN A 74 16.28 5.73 0.18
N ASN A 75 17.00 5.13 -0.78
CA ASN A 75 17.28 5.73 -2.07
C ASN A 75 16.93 4.74 -3.19
N PHE A 76 15.80 4.97 -3.82
CA PHE A 76 15.23 4.11 -4.86
C PHE A 76 15.75 4.46 -6.27
N PRO A 77 15.64 3.57 -7.25
CA PRO A 77 15.77 3.91 -8.67
C PRO A 77 14.81 5.03 -9.08
N ASP A 78 15.19 5.85 -10.06
CA ASP A 78 14.35 6.98 -10.52
C ASP A 78 13.13 6.54 -11.33
N ASP A 79 13.15 5.33 -11.87
CA ASP A 79 12.08 4.69 -12.64
C ASP A 79 11.17 3.79 -11.80
N LEU A 80 11.39 3.70 -10.48
CA LEU A 80 10.51 2.96 -9.58
C LEU A 80 9.15 3.66 -9.48
N ASP A 81 8.08 2.90 -9.67
CA ASP A 81 6.71 3.37 -9.53
C ASP A 81 6.10 2.87 -8.22
N ILE A 82 6.20 3.68 -7.15
CA ILE A 82 5.64 3.31 -5.85
C ILE A 82 4.10 3.26 -5.85
N THR A 83 3.43 3.76 -6.88
CA THR A 83 1.97 3.72 -6.99
C THR A 83 1.44 2.38 -7.49
N ASP A 84 2.31 1.57 -8.08
CA ASP A 84 2.02 0.18 -8.44
C ASP A 84 1.97 -0.71 -7.20
N TYR A 85 0.90 -1.51 -7.08
CA TYR A 85 0.67 -2.38 -5.93
C TYR A 85 1.83 -3.36 -5.68
N SER A 86 2.33 -4.02 -6.72
CA SER A 86 3.36 -5.06 -6.56
C SER A 86 4.70 -4.44 -6.17
N THR A 87 4.96 -3.23 -6.67
CA THR A 87 6.13 -2.44 -6.30
C THR A 87 6.06 -1.99 -4.85
N LEU A 88 4.90 -1.51 -4.38
CA LEU A 88 4.71 -1.15 -2.97
C LEU A 88 4.86 -2.38 -2.05
N GLU A 89 4.28 -3.51 -2.43
CA GLU A 89 4.39 -4.78 -1.69
C GLU A 89 5.86 -5.20 -1.55
N GLY A 90 6.63 -5.17 -2.65
CA GLY A 90 8.06 -5.48 -2.61
C GLY A 90 8.88 -4.51 -1.74
N VAL A 91 8.56 -3.22 -1.74
CA VAL A 91 9.21 -2.23 -0.86
C VAL A 91 8.87 -2.51 0.61
N LEU A 92 7.66 -2.98 0.91
CA LEU A 92 7.30 -3.38 2.26
C LEU A 92 8.04 -4.66 2.68
N ASP A 93 8.12 -5.66 1.82
CA ASP A 93 8.86 -6.90 2.09
C ASP A 93 10.33 -6.60 2.44
N GLU A 94 10.98 -5.70 1.69
CA GLU A 94 12.34 -5.24 2.02
C GLU A 94 12.41 -4.61 3.42
N TYR A 95 11.43 -3.78 3.78
CA TYR A 95 11.34 -3.21 5.12
C TYR A 95 11.19 -4.28 6.22
N LEU A 96 10.33 -5.28 6.02
CA LEU A 96 10.09 -6.33 7.00
C LEU A 96 11.34 -7.21 7.19
N ASP A 97 12.02 -7.54 6.09
CA ASP A 97 13.26 -8.32 6.10
C ASP A 97 14.41 -7.56 6.79
N GLU A 98 14.62 -6.27 6.49
CA GLU A 98 15.67 -5.47 7.11
C GLU A 98 15.43 -5.21 8.60
N THR A 99 14.16 -5.10 9.01
CA THR A 99 13.80 -4.80 10.40
C THR A 99 13.51 -6.05 11.25
N GLY A 100 13.49 -7.24 10.64
CA GLY A 100 13.19 -8.51 11.30
C GLY A 100 11.76 -8.60 11.81
N ARG A 101 10.81 -7.94 11.13
CA ARG A 101 9.39 -7.85 11.48
C ARG A 101 8.58 -8.75 10.53
N ASN A 102 8.82 -10.05 10.57
CA ASN A 102 8.00 -11.04 9.86
C ASN A 102 6.92 -11.62 10.76
#